data_AF-A0A5A8F7B8-F1
#
_entry.id   AF-A0A5A8F7B8-F1
#
_cell.length_a   1.000
_cell.length_b   1.000
_cell.length_c   1.000
_cell.angle_alpha   90.00
_cell.angle_beta   90.00
_cell.angle_gamma   90.00
#
_symmetry.space_group_name_H-M   'P 1'
#
loop_
_entity.id
_entity.type
_entity.pdbx_description
1 polymer ?
#
loop_
_entity_poly.entity_id
_entity_poly.type
_entity_poly.pdbx_seq_one_letter_code
_entity_poly.pdbx_strand_id
1 'polypeptide(L)' 'MSRITAVWVFLFVLGCTFINYPFITIFDKRIFVRGIPLIYLYFFLGWLISIIVVFIFVKSLKMRKR' A
#
# COMPACT_ATOMS: atom_id res chain seq x y z
N MET A 1 6.65 -18.87 -13.38
CA MET A 1 6.29 -18.19 -12.12
C MET A 1 4.79 -18.26 -11.91
N SER A 2 4.30 -18.64 -10.73
CA SER A 2 2.85 -18.69 -10.49
C SER A 2 2.27 -17.27 -10.51
N ARG A 3 1.09 -17.06 -11.11
CA ARG A 3 0.42 -15.73 -11.17
C ARG A 3 0.28 -15.07 -9.80
N ILE A 4 0.17 -15.87 -8.74
CA ILE A 4 0.03 -15.44 -7.34
C ILE A 4 1.33 -14.78 -6.84
N THR A 5 2.48 -15.38 -7.14
CA THR A 5 3.80 -14.87 -6.73
C THR A 5 4.09 -13.54 -7.41
N ALA A 6 3.72 -13.39 -8.69
CA ALA A 6 3.90 -12.14 -9.43
C ALA A 6 3.08 -10.99 -8.83
N VAL A 7 1.83 -11.25 -8.42
CA VAL A 7 0.99 -10.24 -7.75
C VAL A 7 1.60 -9.84 -6.41
N TRP A 8 2.12 -10.79 -5.63
CA TRP A 8 2.80 -10.48 -4.36
C TRP A 8 4.05 -9.62 -4.54
N VAL A 9 4.91 -9.98 -5.49
CA VAL A 9 6.12 -9.21 -5.79
C VAL A 9 5.74 -7.81 -6.27
N PHE A 10 4.72 -7.69 -7.14
CA PHE A 10 4.25 -6.39 -7.62
C PHE A 10 3.72 -5.52 -6.48
N LEU A 11 2.90 -6.06 -5.58
CA LEU A 11 2.37 -5.35 -4.41
C LEU A 11 3.47 -4.92 -3.44
N PHE A 12 4.46 -5.80 -3.22
CA PHE A 12 5.59 -5.50 -2.35
C PHE A 12 6.46 -4.38 -2.93
N VAL A 13 6.82 -4.47 -4.22
CA VAL A 13 7.56 -3.43 -4.93
C VAL A 13 6.79 -2.12 -4.90
N LEU A 14 5.48 -2.15 -5.17
CA LEU A 14 4.61 -0.97 -5.18
C LEU A 14 4.51 -0.31 -3.79
N GLY A 15 4.40 -1.10 -2.72
CA GLY A 15 4.49 -0.61 -1.34
C GLY A 15 5.84 0.02 -1.01
N CYS A 16 6.94 -0.62 -1.41
CA CYS A 16 8.29 -0.06 -1.25
C CYS A 16 8.49 1.24 -2.04
N THR A 17 7.96 1.33 -3.26
CA THR A 17 8.00 2.55 -4.08
C THR A 17 7.29 3.71 -3.38
N PHE A 18 6.13 3.47 -2.77
CA PHE A 18 5.38 4.51 -2.06
C PHE A 18 6.06 5.01 -0.78
N ILE A 19 6.91 4.21 -0.14
CA ILE A 19 7.71 4.58 1.04
C ILE A 19 9.06 5.20 0.63
N ASN A 20 9.38 5.25 -0.66
CA ASN A 20 10.66 5.78 -1.11
C ASN A 20 10.73 7.32 -0.93
N TYR A 21 11.94 7.83 -0.68
CA TYR A 21 12.23 9.25 -0.46
C TYR A 21 11.58 10.21 -1.48
N PRO A 22 11.63 9.99 -2.81
CA PRO A 22 11.01 10.92 -3.78
C PRO A 22 9.49 10.98 -3.67
N PHE A 23 8.82 9.92 -3.25
CA PHE A 23 7.37 9.96 -2.99
C PHE A 23 7.07 10.70 -1.70
N ILE A 24 7.84 10.42 -0.64
CA ILE A 24 7.70 11.10 0.66
C ILE A 24 7.88 12.62 0.48
N THR A 25 8.89 13.07 -0.26
CA THR A 25 9.17 14.51 -0.45
C THR A 25 8.09 15.25 -1.25
N ILE A 26 7.35 14.56 -2.13
CA ILE A 26 6.18 15.15 -2.82
C ILE A 26 5.06 15.48 -1.83
N PHE A 27 4.89 14.64 -0.80
CA PHE A 27 3.88 14.80 0.25
C PHE A 27 4.38 15.53 1.50
N ASP A 28 5.71 15.70 1.65
CA ASP A 28 6.37 16.51 2.68
C ASP A 28 6.23 18.03 2.42
N LYS A 29 5.06 18.44 1.93
CA LYS A 29 4.67 19.83 1.98
C LYS A 29 4.20 20.11 3.40
N ARG A 30 4.51 21.30 3.93
CA ARG A 30 3.99 21.80 5.24
C ARG A 30 2.49 22.13 5.16
N ILE A 31 1.71 21.20 4.61
CA ILE A 31 0.26 21.25 4.50
C ILE A 31 -0.28 20.49 5.69
N PHE A 32 -0.98 21.20 6.56
CA PHE A 32 -1.64 20.65 7.72
C PHE A 32 -3.13 20.50 7.38
N VAL A 33 -3.64 19.28 7.38
CA VAL A 33 -5.07 19.00 7.26
C VAL A 33 -5.61 18.86 8.68
N ARG A 34 -6.46 19.80 9.13
CA ARG A 34 -7.01 19.82 10.50
C ARG A 34 -5.93 19.75 11.62
N GLY A 35 -4.74 20.31 11.37
CA GLY A 35 -3.61 20.27 12.30
C GLY A 35 -2.71 19.02 12.20
N ILE A 36 -3.04 18.07 11.34
CA ILE A 36 -2.25 16.85 11.11
C ILE A 36 -1.43 17.01 9.83
N PRO A 37 -0.11 16.78 9.86
CA PRO A 37 0.72 16.78 8.66
C PRO A 37 0.22 15.77 7.63
N LEU A 38 0.16 16.20 6.36
CA LEU A 38 -0.35 15.40 5.24
C LEU A 38 0.35 14.04 5.11
N ILE A 39 1.64 13.97 5.49
CA ILE A 39 2.46 12.75 5.44
C ILE A 39 1.88 11.61 6.28
N TYR A 40 1.25 11.90 7.42
CA TYR A 40 0.63 10.87 8.25
C TYR A 40 -0.62 10.29 7.57
N LEU A 41 -1.44 11.13 6.96
CA LEU A 41 -2.61 10.70 6.20
C LEU A 41 -2.21 9.74 5.08
N TYR A 42 -1.12 10.07 4.37
CA TYR A 42 -0.56 9.24 3.32
C TYR A 42 -0.10 7.87 3.84
N PHE A 43 0.61 7.83 4.96
CA PHE A 43 1.01 6.57 5.59
C PHE A 43 -0.19 5.72 6.03
N PHE A 44 -1.22 6.35 6.61
CA PHE A 44 -2.46 5.68 6.99
C PHE A 44 -3.20 5.10 5.78
N LEU A 45 -3.25 5.84 4.67
CA LEU A 45 -3.82 5.37 3.41
C LEU A 45 -3.03 4.17 2.84
N GLY A 46 -1.70 4.27 2.79
CA GLY A 46 -0.84 3.16 2.36
C GLY A 46 -1.02 1.90 3.19
N TRP A 47 -1.21 2.07 4.50
CA TRP A 47 -1.52 0.99 5.42
C TRP A 47 -2.90 0.36 5.16
N LEU A 48 -3.95 1.17 4.98
CA LEU A 48 -5.30 0.68 4.64
C LEU A 48 -5.31 -0.08 3.31
N ILE A 49 -4.61 0.44 2.29
CA ILE A 49 -4.46 -0.23 0.99
C ILE A 49 -3.81 -1.60 1.18
N SER A 50 -2.75 -1.67 2.00
CA SER A 50 -2.05 -2.93 2.29
C SER A 50 -2.98 -3.99 2.91
N ILE A 51 -3.86 -3.58 3.83
CA ILE A 51 -4.86 -4.48 4.43
C ILE A 51 -5.88 -4.96 3.40
N ILE A 52 -6.43 -4.06 2.58
CA ILE A 52 -7.41 -4.40 1.54
C ILE A 52 -6.82 -5.41 0.56
N VAL A 53 -5.58 -5.19 0.16
CA VAL A 53 -4.84 -6.08 -0.73
C VAL A 53 -4.69 -7.48 -0.11
N VAL A 54 -4.23 -7.57 1.14
CA VAL A 54 -4.09 -8.86 1.85
C VAL A 54 -5.46 -9.54 2.00
N PHE A 55 -6.52 -8.78 2.28
CA PHE A 55 -7.87 -9.30 2.39
C PHE A 55 -8.37 -9.91 1.07
N ILE A 56 -8.23 -9.20 -0.05
CA ILE A 56 -8.59 -9.71 -1.38
C ILE A 56 -7.78 -10.96 -1.70
N PHE A 57 -6.49 -10.97 -1.34
CA PHE A 57 -5.61 -12.10 -1.56
C PHE A 57 -6.05 -13.36 -0.80
N VAL A 58 -6.27 -13.24 0.52
CA VAL A 58 -6.76 -14.35 1.35
C VAL A 58 -8.10 -14.87 0.83
N LYS A 59 -9.00 -13.97 0.43
CA LYS A 59 -10.28 -14.33 -0.19
C LYS A 59 -10.09 -15.08 -1.51
N SER A 60 -9.17 -14.63 -2.36
CA SER A 60 -8.86 -15.27 -3.64
C SER A 60 -8.23 -16.66 -3.46
N LEU A 61 -7.40 -16.86 -2.44
CA LEU A 61 -6.85 -18.18 -2.12
C LEU A 61 -7.94 -19.14 -1.64
N LYS A 62 -8.86 -18.66 -0.79
CA LYS A 62 -10.01 -19.44 -0.30
C LYS A 62 -10.92 -19.89 -1.46
N MET A 63 -11.16 -19.03 -2.45
CA MET A 63 -11.99 -19.34 -3.61
C MET A 63 -11.38 -20.39 -4.55
N ARG A 64 -10.05 -20.51 -4.62
CA ARG A 64 -9.37 -21.51 -5.47
C ARG A 64 -9.38 -22.92 -4.86
N LYS A 65 -9.63 -23.05 -3.55
CA LYS A 65 -9.59 -24.33 -2.83
C LYS A 65 -10.94 -25.08 -2.82
N ARG A 66 -11.98 -24.51 -3.43
CA ARG A 66 -13.24 -25.18 -3.78
C ARG A 66 -13.24 -25.49 -5.27
#